data_AF-A0AAW8HQQ5-F1
#
_entry.id   AF-A0AAW8HQQ5-F1
#
_cell.length_a   1.000
_cell.length_b   1.000
_cell.length_c   1.000
_cell.angle_alpha   90.00
_cell.angle_beta   90.00
_cell.angle_gamma   90.00
#
_symmetry.space_group_name_H-M   'P 1'
#
loop_
_entity.id
_entity.type
_entity.pdbx_description
1 polymer ?
#
loop_
_entity_poly.entity_id
_entity_poly.type
_entity_poly.pdbx_seq_one_letter_code
_entity_poly.pdbx_strand_id
1 'polypeptide(L)'
;MSDTGVIYPTPSGRIGIFPRTGRGRLGGIISIIQDMEVRRAAYLSEMEKVEAESKSLIKELSEEGCEQCVYTKGEVTLQNIIGWSEVSIAYQYYICHFPIYFQIMKVMEWTYGVAFDGFSPKECVLKETKANYDQFFDEYGEMKFFMNLKYGKEGPFLKQAKAQNAVALEGMPPGRLEWYFMQPISYAHAKKIFLMNGFKIDVFHKSMPSNFITEIFPEFK
;
A
#
# COMPACT_ATOMS: atom_id res chain seq x y z
N MET A 1 25.45 2.26 -27.60
CA MET A 1 24.12 1.72 -27.95
C MET A 1 23.20 2.02 -26.78
N SER A 2 22.12 2.73 -27.07
CA SER A 2 21.15 3.28 -26.12
C SER A 2 20.38 2.17 -25.40
N ASP A 3 20.59 2.01 -24.10
CA ASP A 3 19.74 1.19 -23.24
C ASP A 3 18.47 1.97 -22.92
N THR A 4 17.51 1.89 -23.84
CA THR A 4 16.12 2.27 -23.60
C THR A 4 15.53 1.32 -22.55
N GLY A 5 15.02 1.88 -21.45
CA GLY A 5 14.34 1.13 -20.39
C GLY A 5 13.26 0.22 -20.96
N VAL A 6 13.25 -1.04 -20.50
CA VAL A 6 12.27 -2.03 -20.92
C VAL A 6 10.93 -1.70 -20.26
N ILE A 7 9.96 -1.28 -21.07
CA ILE A 7 8.57 -1.05 -20.67
C ILE A 7 7.85 -2.40 -20.72
N TYR A 8 7.37 -2.89 -19.58
CA TYR A 8 6.47 -4.04 -19.54
C TYR A 8 5.01 -3.56 -19.48
N PRO A 9 4.14 -3.94 -20.44
CA PRO A 9 2.73 -3.57 -20.40
C PRO A 9 1.99 -4.44 -19.37
N THR A 10 1.52 -3.83 -18.28
CA THR A 10 0.48 -4.41 -17.42
C THR A 10 -0.89 -4.20 -18.07
N PRO A 11 -1.87 -5.10 -17.84
CA PRO A 11 -3.22 -4.95 -18.38
C PRO A 11 -3.96 -3.84 -17.62
N SER A 12 -3.63 -2.58 -17.94
CA SER A 12 -4.32 -1.30 -17.65
C SER A 12 -3.50 -0.08 -18.09
N GLY A 13 -2.30 -0.24 -18.68
CA GLY A 13 -1.60 0.89 -19.31
C GLY A 13 -1.02 1.94 -18.35
N ARG A 14 -0.72 1.60 -17.09
CA ARG A 14 0.02 2.48 -16.16
C ARG A 14 1.45 1.93 -16.00
N ILE A 15 2.43 2.66 -16.52
CA ILE A 15 3.83 2.24 -16.66
C ILE A 15 4.60 2.61 -15.38
N GLY A 16 5.11 1.61 -14.65
CA GLY A 16 6.14 1.79 -13.63
C GLY A 16 7.54 1.59 -14.23
N ILE A 17 8.48 2.52 -14.00
CA ILE A 17 9.87 2.44 -14.48
C ILE A 17 10.82 2.02 -13.35
N PHE A 18 11.51 0.89 -13.49
CA PHE A 18 12.50 0.43 -12.51
C PHE A 18 13.89 1.04 -12.77
N PRO A 19 14.55 1.64 -11.77
CA PRO A 19 15.95 2.03 -11.90
C PRO A 19 16.89 0.83 -11.70
N ARG A 20 17.72 0.53 -12.72
CA ARG A 20 18.88 -0.36 -12.57
C ARG A 20 19.96 0.34 -11.74
N THR A 21 20.32 -0.20 -10.58
CA THR A 21 21.51 0.26 -9.83
C THR A 21 22.79 -0.20 -10.54
N GLY A 22 23.34 0.66 -11.41
CA GLY A 22 24.69 0.50 -11.93
C GLY A 22 25.73 0.89 -10.86
N ARG A 23 26.57 -0.05 -10.44
CA ARG A 23 27.78 0.22 -9.65
C ARG A 23 28.76 1.07 -10.49
N GLY A 24 28.74 2.39 -10.29
CA GLY A 24 29.72 3.33 -10.83
C GLY A 24 30.79 3.71 -9.81
N ARG A 25 32.06 3.74 -10.24
CA ARG A 25 33.28 3.99 -9.45
C ARG A 25 33.30 5.34 -8.73
N LEU A 26 33.98 5.35 -7.58
CA LEU A 26 34.34 6.50 -6.74
C LEU A 26 35.07 7.61 -7.53
N GLY A 27 34.40 8.74 -7.75
CA GLY A 27 34.96 10.03 -8.15
C GLY A 27 34.81 11.06 -7.03
N GLY A 28 35.71 12.04 -6.93
CA GLY A 28 35.89 12.93 -5.77
C GLY A 28 34.70 13.83 -5.38
N ILE A 29 34.84 14.54 -4.25
CA ILE A 29 33.79 15.26 -3.52
C ILE A 29 32.96 16.24 -4.38
N ILE A 30 33.56 16.94 -5.34
CA ILE A 30 32.82 17.86 -6.24
C ILE A 30 31.87 17.09 -7.18
N SER A 31 32.31 15.93 -7.69
CA SER A 31 31.45 15.06 -8.52
C SER A 31 30.30 14.44 -7.73
N ILE A 32 30.49 14.22 -6.42
CA ILE A 32 29.45 13.73 -5.51
C ILE A 32 28.37 14.81 -5.31
N ILE A 33 28.75 16.07 -5.11
CA ILE A 33 27.78 17.17 -4.92
C ILE A 33 26.95 17.39 -6.19
N GLN A 34 27.60 17.42 -7.36
CA GLN A 34 26.90 17.60 -8.63
C GLN A 34 25.97 16.42 -8.95
N ASP A 35 26.37 15.19 -8.63
CA ASP A 35 25.51 13.99 -8.72
C ASP A 35 24.31 14.09 -7.76
N MET A 36 24.49 14.59 -6.54
CA MET A 36 23.41 14.80 -5.57
C MET A 36 22.39 15.85 -6.03
N GLU A 37 22.84 16.96 -6.63
CA GLU A 37 21.95 17.99 -7.18
C GLU A 37 21.12 17.47 -8.35
N VAL A 38 21.74 16.72 -9.27
CA VAL A 38 21.05 16.09 -10.40
C VAL A 38 20.02 15.07 -9.91
N ARG A 39 20.37 14.21 -8.94
CA ARG A 39 19.41 13.26 -8.33
C ARG A 39 18.27 13.98 -7.63
N ARG A 40 18.56 15.08 -6.93
CA ARG A 40 17.53 15.91 -6.28
C ARG A 40 16.59 16.53 -7.30
N ALA A 41 17.11 17.09 -8.39
CA ALA A 41 16.29 17.65 -9.46
C ALA A 41 15.40 16.58 -10.13
N ALA A 42 15.95 15.39 -10.39
CA ALA A 42 15.18 14.26 -10.92
C ALA A 42 14.07 13.81 -9.94
N TYR A 43 14.37 13.71 -8.65
CA TYR A 43 13.38 13.39 -7.62
C TYR A 43 12.25 14.43 -7.56
N LEU A 44 12.58 15.73 -7.58
CA LEU A 44 11.58 16.80 -7.56
C LEU A 44 10.70 16.78 -8.80
N SER A 45 11.29 16.60 -9.98
CA SER A 45 10.53 16.49 -11.23
C SER A 45 9.59 15.28 -11.22
N GLU A 46 10.02 14.15 -10.65
CA GLU A 46 9.16 12.97 -10.56
C GLU A 46 8.04 13.15 -9.54
N MET A 47 8.32 13.78 -8.39
CA MET A 47 7.30 14.19 -7.42
C MET A 47 6.22 15.08 -8.04
N GLU A 48 6.58 16.06 -8.87
CA GLU A 48 5.61 16.93 -9.56
C GLU A 48 4.67 16.15 -10.49
N LYS A 49 5.19 15.15 -11.21
CA LYS A 49 4.35 14.27 -12.05
C LYS A 49 3.40 13.44 -11.20
N VAL A 50 3.90 12.86 -10.11
CA VAL A 50 3.12 12.03 -9.20
C VAL A 50 2.00 12.86 -8.54
N GLU A 51 2.26 14.12 -8.21
CA GLU A 51 1.24 15.05 -7.71
C GLU A 51 0.18 15.42 -8.76
N ALA A 52 0.56 15.50 -10.05
CA ALA A 52 -0.41 15.69 -11.13
C ALA A 52 -1.28 14.44 -11.32
N GLU A 53 -0.67 13.25 -11.26
CA GLU A 53 -1.38 11.97 -11.32
C GLU A 53 -2.30 11.77 -10.11
N SER A 54 -1.88 12.16 -8.90
CA SER A 54 -2.72 12.07 -7.71
C SER A 54 -4.00 12.90 -7.85
N LYS A 55 -3.89 14.13 -8.38
CA LYS A 55 -5.04 15.00 -8.66
C LYS A 55 -5.97 14.40 -9.70
N SER A 56 -5.40 13.79 -10.75
CA SER A 56 -6.19 13.10 -11.77
C SER A 56 -6.93 11.90 -11.17
N LEU A 57 -6.27 11.11 -10.31
CA LEU A 57 -6.86 9.96 -9.65
C LEU A 57 -7.96 10.36 -8.66
N ILE A 58 -7.79 11.45 -7.90
CA ILE A 58 -8.85 11.99 -7.04
C ILE A 58 -10.11 12.30 -7.84
N LYS A 59 -9.96 12.95 -9.00
CA LYS A 59 -11.08 13.26 -9.88
C LYS A 59 -11.76 11.99 -10.40
N GLU A 60 -10.98 11.03 -10.91
CA GLU A 60 -11.46 9.74 -11.39
C GLU A 60 -12.26 9.00 -10.31
N LEU A 61 -11.69 8.83 -9.11
CA LEU A 61 -12.33 8.11 -8.01
C LEU A 61 -13.59 8.82 -7.48
N SER A 62 -13.63 10.15 -7.55
CA SER A 62 -14.82 10.93 -7.18
C SER A 62 -15.95 10.78 -8.19
N GLU A 63 -15.64 10.79 -9.49
CA GLU A 63 -16.61 10.65 -10.58
C GLU A 63 -17.13 9.20 -10.75
N GLU A 64 -16.31 8.19 -10.45
CA GLU A 64 -16.71 6.78 -10.50
C GLU A 64 -17.60 6.34 -9.32
N GLY A 65 -17.62 7.12 -8.24
CA GLY A 65 -18.36 6.78 -7.03
C GLY A 65 -19.87 6.90 -7.22
N CYS A 66 -20.63 6.06 -6.50
CA CYS A 66 -22.07 6.28 -6.43
C CYS A 66 -22.38 7.55 -5.62
N GLU A 67 -23.50 8.22 -5.91
CA GLU A 67 -23.89 9.48 -5.25
C GLU A 67 -24.01 9.35 -3.72
N GLN A 68 -24.26 8.14 -3.23
CA GLN A 68 -24.43 7.83 -1.81
C GLN A 68 -23.08 7.55 -1.10
N CYS A 69 -21.98 7.39 -1.84
CA CYS A 69 -20.70 7.06 -1.26
C CYS A 69 -19.99 8.29 -0.70
N VAL A 70 -20.03 8.46 0.62
CA VAL A 70 -19.38 9.61 1.29
C VAL A 70 -17.85 9.54 1.24
N TYR A 71 -17.27 8.35 1.04
CA TYR A 71 -15.82 8.15 1.02
C TYR A 71 -15.13 8.81 -0.17
N THR A 72 -15.87 9.18 -1.23
CA THR A 72 -15.35 9.93 -2.40
C THR A 72 -14.83 11.32 -2.05
N LYS A 73 -15.17 11.84 -0.86
CA LYS A 73 -14.69 13.11 -0.31
C LYS A 73 -13.26 13.04 0.25
N GLY A 74 -12.65 11.85 0.24
CA GLY A 74 -11.26 11.67 0.61
C GLY A 74 -10.29 12.23 -0.43
N GLU A 75 -9.00 11.98 -0.20
CA GLU A 75 -7.92 12.42 -1.06
C GLU A 75 -6.87 11.33 -1.26
N VAL A 76 -6.12 11.42 -2.36
CA VAL A 76 -4.97 10.56 -2.60
C VAL A 76 -3.77 11.12 -1.84
N THR A 77 -3.17 10.28 -1.00
CA THR A 77 -1.95 10.59 -0.24
C THR A 77 -0.81 9.71 -0.68
N LEU A 78 0.43 10.22 -0.57
CA LEU A 78 1.64 9.46 -0.91
C LEU A 78 2.36 8.98 0.33
N GLN A 79 2.41 7.66 0.54
CA GLN A 79 3.18 7.07 1.62
C GLN A 79 4.59 6.69 1.21
N ASN A 80 5.51 6.84 2.16
CA ASN A 80 6.89 6.42 2.01
C ASN A 80 7.01 4.92 2.28
N ILE A 81 7.53 4.18 1.31
CA ILE A 81 7.72 2.72 1.40
C ILE A 81 9.17 2.32 1.76
N ILE A 82 10.04 3.28 2.09
CA ILE A 82 11.40 3.00 2.56
C ILE A 82 11.33 2.16 3.85
N GLY A 83 11.97 0.99 3.82
CA GLY A 83 12.02 0.05 4.95
C GLY A 83 10.82 -0.91 5.03
N TRP A 84 9.87 -0.81 4.10
CA TRP A 84 8.80 -1.79 3.98
C TRP A 84 9.31 -3.06 3.29
N SER A 85 8.67 -4.19 3.56
CA SER A 85 8.99 -5.42 2.84
C SER A 85 8.38 -5.41 1.44
N GLU A 86 9.10 -5.94 0.45
CA GLU A 86 8.60 -6.10 -0.94
C GLU A 86 7.29 -6.88 -0.98
N VAL A 87 7.15 -7.90 -0.12
CA VAL A 87 5.92 -8.69 0.01
C VAL A 87 4.74 -7.78 0.39
N SER A 88 4.94 -6.85 1.33
CA SER A 88 3.91 -5.89 1.74
C SER A 88 3.53 -4.93 0.63
N ILE A 89 4.53 -4.38 -0.06
CA ILE A 89 4.32 -3.44 -1.19
C ILE A 89 3.59 -4.14 -2.34
N ALA A 90 4.05 -5.33 -2.74
CA ALA A 90 3.42 -6.11 -3.81
C ALA A 90 2.00 -6.53 -3.44
N TYR A 91 1.76 -6.92 -2.19
CA TYR A 91 0.43 -7.32 -1.73
C TYR A 91 -0.57 -6.16 -1.72
N GLN A 92 -0.15 -4.98 -1.26
CA GLN A 92 -0.98 -3.78 -1.32
C GLN A 92 -1.39 -3.47 -2.77
N TYR A 93 -0.43 -3.52 -3.70
CA TYR A 93 -0.72 -3.33 -5.13
C TYR A 93 -1.66 -4.41 -5.70
N TYR A 94 -1.47 -5.68 -5.31
CA TYR A 94 -2.29 -6.80 -5.75
C TYR A 94 -3.76 -6.67 -5.34
N ILE A 95 -4.06 -6.07 -4.19
CA ILE A 95 -5.42 -5.92 -3.66
C ILE A 95 -6.04 -4.57 -4.07
N CYS A 96 -5.27 -3.49 -3.96
CA CYS A 96 -5.79 -2.13 -4.06
C CYS A 96 -5.62 -1.52 -5.45
N HIS A 97 -4.66 -2.02 -6.24
CA HIS A 97 -4.32 -1.50 -7.57
C HIS A 97 -3.92 -0.02 -7.60
N PHE A 98 -3.53 0.55 -6.45
CA PHE A 98 -3.03 1.92 -6.38
C PHE A 98 -1.57 1.98 -6.85
N PRO A 99 -1.17 2.99 -7.65
CA PRO A 99 0.17 3.04 -8.23
C PRO A 99 1.32 3.06 -7.21
N ILE A 100 2.42 2.38 -7.56
CA ILE A 100 3.70 2.43 -6.86
C ILE A 100 4.72 3.21 -7.71
N TYR A 101 5.43 4.14 -7.08
CA TYR A 101 6.45 4.98 -7.68
C TYR A 101 7.81 4.70 -7.04
N PHE A 102 8.53 3.70 -7.59
CA PHE A 102 9.83 3.28 -7.09
C PHE A 102 10.93 4.34 -7.21
N GLN A 103 10.81 5.29 -8.14
CA GLN A 103 11.81 6.34 -8.36
C GLN A 103 11.86 7.33 -7.19
N ILE A 104 10.73 7.48 -6.48
CA ILE A 104 10.59 8.32 -5.30
C ILE A 104 10.30 7.51 -4.03
N MET A 105 10.30 6.17 -4.14
CA MET A 105 9.96 5.23 -3.07
C MET A 105 8.64 5.58 -2.37
N LYS A 106 7.58 5.77 -3.16
CA LYS A 106 6.24 6.04 -2.64
C LYS A 106 5.15 5.16 -3.22
N VAL A 107 4.09 4.96 -2.47
CA VAL A 107 2.83 4.35 -2.94
C VAL A 107 1.67 5.32 -2.71
N MET A 108 0.68 5.29 -3.59
CA MET A 108 -0.57 6.01 -3.36
C MET A 108 -1.46 5.26 -2.37
N GLU A 109 -2.14 6.01 -1.53
CA GLU A 109 -3.16 5.55 -0.59
C GLU A 109 -4.38 6.49 -0.64
N TRP A 110 -5.52 6.05 -0.11
CA TRP A 110 -6.71 6.87 0.02
C TRP A 110 -6.88 7.33 1.46
N THR A 111 -6.95 8.63 1.69
CA THR A 111 -7.22 9.19 3.01
C THR A 111 -8.64 9.73 3.08
N TYR A 112 -9.44 9.17 3.98
CA TYR A 112 -10.74 9.69 4.38
C TYR A 112 -10.76 9.71 5.90
N GLY A 113 -10.41 10.86 6.50
CA GLY A 113 -10.17 11.05 7.94
C GLY A 113 -8.92 10.34 8.48
N VAL A 114 -8.72 9.09 8.08
CA VAL A 114 -7.49 8.28 8.25
C VAL A 114 -7.09 7.66 6.92
N ALA A 115 -5.85 7.19 6.83
CA ALA A 115 -5.32 6.53 5.65
C ALA A 115 -5.86 5.09 5.52
N PHE A 116 -6.08 4.68 4.27
CA PHE A 116 -6.45 3.35 3.82
C PHE A 116 -5.56 2.98 2.63
N ASP A 117 -5.11 1.73 2.59
CA ASP A 117 -4.27 1.22 1.50
C ASP A 117 -4.92 1.34 0.11
N GLY A 118 -6.24 1.41 0.02
CA GLY A 118 -6.97 1.65 -1.23
C GLY A 118 -8.45 1.99 -1.07
N PHE A 119 -9.07 2.34 -2.19
CA PHE A 119 -10.49 2.69 -2.27
C PHE A 119 -11.09 2.22 -3.60
N SER A 120 -12.28 1.62 -3.53
CA SER A 120 -13.07 1.20 -4.70
C SER A 120 -14.39 1.97 -4.75
N PRO A 121 -14.47 3.04 -5.57
CA PRO A 121 -15.54 4.03 -5.49
C PRO A 121 -16.90 3.48 -5.94
N LYS A 122 -16.90 2.64 -6.99
CA LYS A 122 -18.13 2.01 -7.54
C LYS A 122 -18.88 1.18 -6.50
N GLU A 123 -18.13 0.52 -5.62
CA GLU A 123 -18.66 -0.37 -4.58
C GLU A 123 -18.74 0.33 -3.21
N CYS A 124 -18.24 1.56 -3.12
CA CYS A 124 -18.04 2.32 -1.89
C CYS A 124 -17.24 1.55 -0.82
N VAL A 125 -16.09 0.99 -1.21
CA VAL A 125 -15.28 0.13 -0.32
C VAL A 125 -13.95 0.78 -0.01
N LEU A 126 -13.67 0.99 1.28
CA LEU A 126 -12.33 1.30 1.80
C LEU A 126 -11.57 -0.01 2.06
N LYS A 127 -10.30 -0.07 1.67
CA LYS A 127 -9.48 -1.31 1.72
C LYS A 127 -8.23 -1.12 2.56
N GLU A 128 -7.93 -2.12 3.37
CA GLU A 128 -6.67 -2.24 4.13
C GLU A 128 -6.04 -3.60 3.84
N THR A 129 -4.70 -3.66 3.80
CA THR A 129 -3.95 -4.87 3.49
C THR A 129 -2.90 -5.18 4.56
N LYS A 130 -2.70 -6.47 4.82
CA LYS A 130 -1.66 -6.96 5.74
C LYS A 130 -0.99 -8.18 5.12
N ALA A 131 0.31 -8.06 4.87
CA ALA A 131 1.14 -9.15 4.39
C ALA A 131 2.40 -9.31 5.24
N ASN A 132 2.86 -10.55 5.36
CA ASN A 132 3.95 -10.94 6.24
C ASN A 132 3.61 -10.72 7.72
N TYR A 133 2.36 -10.93 8.14
CA TYR A 133 1.94 -10.77 9.54
C TYR A 133 1.97 -12.08 10.33
N ASP A 134 1.93 -13.23 9.66
CA ASP A 134 2.05 -14.54 10.32
C ASP A 134 3.38 -14.70 11.08
N GLN A 135 4.42 -13.95 10.71
CA GLN A 135 5.69 -13.91 11.45
C GLN A 135 5.55 -13.44 12.92
N PHE A 136 4.45 -12.76 13.26
CA PHE A 136 4.16 -12.30 14.62
C PHE A 136 3.50 -13.35 15.50
N PHE A 137 3.16 -14.51 14.93
CA PHE A 137 2.47 -15.61 15.60
C PHE A 137 3.36 -16.84 15.68
N ASP A 138 3.11 -17.69 16.67
CA ASP A 138 3.72 -19.01 16.78
C ASP A 138 2.95 -20.07 15.97
N GLU A 139 3.42 -21.31 16.04
CA GLU A 139 2.82 -22.45 15.32
C GLU A 139 1.39 -22.79 15.78
N TYR A 140 0.98 -22.32 16.97
CA TYR A 140 -0.36 -22.51 17.52
C TYR A 140 -1.30 -21.36 17.16
N GLY A 141 -0.81 -20.36 16.42
CA GLY A 141 -1.56 -19.15 16.07
C GLY A 141 -1.67 -18.15 17.22
N GLU A 142 -0.90 -18.34 18.28
CA GLU A 142 -0.81 -17.40 19.39
C GLU A 142 0.23 -16.32 19.09
N MET A 143 -0.05 -15.11 19.57
CA MET A 143 0.87 -14.00 19.35
C MET A 143 2.17 -14.22 20.12
N LYS A 144 3.31 -14.09 19.44
CA LYS A 144 4.64 -14.25 20.07
C LYS A 144 4.76 -13.33 21.28
N PHE A 145 5.39 -13.82 22.34
CA PHE A 145 5.47 -13.13 23.64
C PHE A 145 5.92 -11.66 23.54
N PHE A 146 6.96 -11.36 22.76
CA PHE A 146 7.46 -9.99 22.58
C PHE A 146 6.46 -9.08 21.84
N MET A 147 5.68 -9.64 20.92
CA MET A 147 4.62 -8.91 20.22
C MET A 147 3.47 -8.60 21.18
N ASN A 148 3.08 -9.56 22.00
CA ASN A 148 2.07 -9.38 23.03
C ASN A 148 2.50 -8.34 24.09
N LEU A 149 3.78 -8.33 24.49
CA LEU A 149 4.30 -7.29 25.40
C LEU A 149 4.20 -5.89 24.80
N LYS A 150 4.41 -5.76 23.48
CA LYS A 150 4.42 -4.48 22.78
C LYS A 150 3.03 -3.98 22.38
N TYR A 151 2.15 -4.88 21.97
CA TYR A 151 0.86 -4.55 21.35
C TYR A 151 -0.35 -5.11 22.09
N GLY A 152 -0.13 -5.83 23.20
CA GLY A 152 -1.17 -6.58 23.89
C GLY A 152 -1.63 -7.81 23.11
N LYS A 153 -2.60 -8.53 23.70
CA LYS A 153 -3.20 -9.73 23.10
C LYS A 153 -4.03 -9.44 21.84
N GLU A 154 -4.34 -8.17 21.60
CA GLU A 154 -5.19 -7.69 20.51
C GLU A 154 -4.41 -7.43 19.23
N GLY A 155 -3.08 -7.35 19.33
CA GLY A 155 -2.17 -7.36 18.20
C GLY A 155 -1.86 -6.00 17.56
N PRO A 156 -0.90 -6.00 16.62
CA PRO A 156 -0.26 -4.77 16.12
C PRO A 156 -1.19 -3.88 15.30
N PHE A 157 -2.33 -4.40 14.85
CA PHE A 157 -3.25 -3.70 13.97
C PHE A 157 -4.53 -3.20 14.66
N LEU A 158 -4.77 -3.50 15.94
CA LEU A 158 -6.02 -3.11 16.60
C LEU A 158 -6.24 -1.60 16.61
N LYS A 159 -5.20 -0.82 16.95
CA LYS A 159 -5.30 0.64 17.00
C LYS A 159 -5.71 1.23 15.63
N GLN A 160 -5.13 0.70 14.56
CA GLN A 160 -5.46 1.10 13.20
C GLN A 160 -6.88 0.70 12.83
N ALA A 161 -7.26 -0.56 13.09
CA ALA A 161 -8.62 -1.07 12.84
C ALA A 161 -9.68 -0.26 13.57
N LYS A 162 -9.42 0.11 14.83
CA LYS A 162 -10.34 0.96 15.62
C LYS A 162 -10.53 2.33 14.96
N ALA A 163 -9.45 2.99 14.55
CA ALA A 163 -9.52 4.30 13.93
C ALA A 163 -10.21 4.26 12.57
N GLN A 164 -9.83 3.31 11.71
CA GLN A 164 -10.45 3.09 10.41
C GLN A 164 -11.92 2.71 10.51
N ASN A 165 -12.30 1.83 11.44
CA ASN A 165 -13.70 1.49 11.69
C ASN A 165 -14.51 2.72 12.11
N ALA A 166 -13.98 3.53 13.04
CA ALA A 166 -14.69 4.72 13.52
C ALA A 166 -15.02 5.69 12.39
N VAL A 167 -14.08 5.91 11.47
CA VAL A 167 -14.30 6.82 10.33
C VAL A 167 -15.16 6.17 9.25
N ALA A 168 -14.97 4.87 8.95
CA ALA A 168 -15.75 4.17 7.94
C ALA A 168 -17.25 4.12 8.29
N LEU A 169 -17.61 4.05 9.58
CA LEU A 169 -19.02 4.02 10.02
C LEU A 169 -19.87 5.19 9.48
N GLU A 170 -19.27 6.34 9.18
CA GLU A 170 -19.97 7.50 8.62
C GLU A 170 -20.61 7.23 7.25
N GLY A 171 -20.06 6.29 6.49
CA GLY A 171 -20.54 5.92 5.16
C GLY A 171 -21.36 4.63 5.12
N MET A 172 -21.59 3.95 6.25
CA MET A 172 -22.23 2.64 6.29
C MET A 172 -23.72 2.73 6.66
N PRO A 173 -24.66 2.21 5.84
CA PRO A 173 -24.55 1.82 4.41
C PRO A 173 -24.61 3.03 3.45
N PRO A 174 -24.19 2.91 2.16
CA PRO A 174 -23.80 1.68 1.45
C PRO A 174 -22.32 1.29 1.57
N GLY A 175 -21.52 2.11 2.24
CA GLY A 175 -20.08 1.90 2.37
C GLY A 175 -19.71 0.62 3.11
N ARG A 176 -18.50 0.13 2.85
CA ARG A 176 -17.87 -0.97 3.60
C ARG A 176 -16.40 -0.69 3.86
N LEU A 177 -15.87 -1.37 4.88
CA LEU A 177 -14.45 -1.41 5.19
C LEU A 177 -14.00 -2.86 5.12
N GLU A 178 -13.07 -3.15 4.22
CA GLU A 178 -12.56 -4.49 3.95
C GLU A 178 -11.08 -4.59 4.32
N TRP A 179 -10.74 -5.58 5.13
CA TRP A 179 -9.37 -5.89 5.54
C TRP A 179 -8.91 -7.20 4.91
N TYR A 180 -7.84 -7.14 4.14
CA TYR A 180 -7.28 -8.27 3.40
C TYR A 180 -5.98 -8.73 4.05
N PHE A 181 -5.93 -10.00 4.45
CA PHE A 181 -4.74 -10.65 4.98
C PHE A 181 -4.18 -11.64 3.97
N MET A 182 -2.88 -11.55 3.69
CA MET A 182 -2.21 -12.46 2.75
C MET A 182 -2.13 -13.88 3.31
N GLN A 183 -2.03 -14.01 4.64
CA GLN A 183 -1.76 -15.27 5.31
C GLN A 183 -2.87 -15.66 6.32
N PRO A 184 -3.06 -16.96 6.58
CA PRO A 184 -4.24 -17.45 7.29
C PRO A 184 -4.20 -17.24 8.81
N ILE A 185 -3.04 -17.21 9.46
CA ILE A 185 -2.97 -17.10 10.93
C ILE A 185 -3.37 -15.69 11.37
N SER A 186 -2.74 -14.68 10.77
CA SER A 186 -3.05 -13.27 11.01
C SER A 186 -4.49 -12.92 10.63
N TYR A 187 -5.02 -13.50 9.54
CA TYR A 187 -6.44 -13.44 9.19
C TYR A 187 -7.34 -13.94 10.33
N ALA A 188 -7.10 -15.17 10.80
CA ALA A 188 -7.94 -15.80 11.81
C ALA A 188 -7.93 -15.01 13.13
N HIS A 189 -6.76 -14.52 13.52
CA HIS A 189 -6.60 -13.65 14.68
C HIS A 189 -7.35 -12.32 14.51
N ALA A 190 -7.16 -11.63 13.40
CA ALA A 190 -7.82 -10.34 13.14
C ALA A 190 -9.34 -10.48 13.13
N LYS A 191 -9.87 -11.50 12.44
CA LYS A 191 -11.31 -11.78 12.40
C LYS A 191 -11.89 -11.97 13.80
N LYS A 192 -11.21 -12.75 14.65
CA LYS A 192 -11.62 -12.97 16.05
C LYS A 192 -11.62 -11.66 16.83
N ILE A 193 -10.53 -10.91 16.79
CA ILE A 193 -10.37 -9.68 17.58
C ILE A 193 -11.33 -8.58 17.12
N PHE A 194 -11.55 -8.41 15.81
CA PHE A 194 -12.49 -7.40 15.30
C PHE A 194 -13.93 -7.71 15.67
N LEU A 195 -14.31 -9.00 15.60
CA LEU A 195 -15.63 -9.45 16.06
C LEU A 195 -15.81 -9.20 17.56
N MET A 196 -14.82 -9.55 18.39
CA MET A 196 -14.87 -9.31 19.85
C MET A 196 -14.98 -7.83 20.21
N ASN A 197 -14.43 -6.93 19.38
CA ASN A 197 -14.51 -5.48 19.57
C ASN A 197 -15.73 -4.84 18.89
N GLY A 198 -16.58 -5.62 18.22
CA GLY A 198 -17.78 -5.11 17.53
C GLY A 198 -17.47 -4.22 16.32
N PHE A 199 -16.30 -4.37 15.70
CA PHE A 199 -15.95 -3.61 14.50
C PHE A 199 -16.77 -4.09 13.30
N LYS A 200 -17.27 -3.15 12.50
CA LYS A 200 -17.93 -3.40 11.22
C LYS A 200 -16.88 -3.43 10.10
N ILE A 201 -16.02 -4.45 10.17
CA ILE A 201 -14.96 -4.69 9.20
C ILE A 201 -15.18 -6.07 8.58
N ASP A 202 -15.27 -6.13 7.26
CA ASP A 202 -15.26 -7.38 6.53
C ASP A 202 -13.81 -7.85 6.39
N VAL A 203 -13.52 -9.04 6.91
CA VAL A 203 -12.14 -9.58 6.95
C VAL A 203 -12.01 -10.74 5.96
N PHE A 204 -11.02 -10.66 5.08
CA PHE A 204 -10.75 -11.65 4.04
C PHE A 204 -9.33 -12.21 4.14
N HIS A 205 -9.21 -13.51 3.87
CA HIS A 205 -7.93 -14.14 3.57
C HIS A 205 -7.82 -14.28 2.05
N LYS A 206 -6.81 -13.65 1.46
CA LYS A 206 -6.55 -13.73 0.01
C LYS A 206 -5.06 -13.87 -0.22
N SER A 207 -4.62 -15.08 -0.57
CA SER A 207 -3.22 -15.32 -0.90
C SER A 207 -2.83 -14.60 -2.19
N MET A 208 -1.59 -14.12 -2.25
CA MET A 208 -0.99 -13.58 -3.46
C MET A 208 -0.19 -14.68 -4.17
N PRO A 209 -0.32 -14.82 -5.51
CA PRO A 209 0.52 -15.73 -6.28
C PRO A 209 2.01 -15.45 -6.05
N SER A 210 2.81 -16.49 -5.85
CA SER A 210 4.24 -16.35 -5.54
C SER A 210 5.04 -15.66 -6.66
N ASN A 211 4.64 -15.86 -7.91
CA ASN A 211 5.24 -15.19 -9.08
C ASN A 211 4.94 -13.69 -9.14
N PHE A 212 3.88 -13.21 -8.48
CA PHE A 212 3.48 -11.79 -8.55
C PHE A 212 4.57 -10.86 -8.01
N ILE A 213 5.32 -11.29 -6.98
CA ILE A 213 6.44 -10.50 -6.45
C ILE A 213 7.51 -10.30 -7.54
N THR A 214 7.81 -11.35 -8.32
CA THR A 214 8.81 -11.25 -9.40
C THR A 214 8.33 -10.44 -10.60
N GLU A 215 7.02 -10.22 -10.73
CA GLU A 215 6.44 -9.32 -11.73
C GLU A 215 6.59 -7.85 -11.29
N ILE A 216 6.43 -7.57 -10.00
CA ILE A 216 6.59 -6.23 -9.42
C ILE A 216 8.05 -5.89 -9.10
N PHE A 217 8.91 -6.88 -8.87
CA PHE A 217 10.32 -6.67 -8.55
C PHE A 217 11.19 -7.63 -9.37
N PRO A 218 11.50 -7.29 -10.64
CA PRO A 218 12.20 -8.19 -11.55
C PRO A 218 13.66 -8.46 -11.14
N GLU A 219 14.26 -7.63 -10.28
CA GLU A 219 15.58 -7.86 -9.70
C GLU A 219 15.70 -9.10 -8.78
N PHE A 220 14.58 -9.74 -8.42
CA PHE A 220 14.56 -10.97 -7.60
C PHE A 220 14.52 -12.28 -8.40
N LYS A 221 14.81 -12.22 -9.70
CA LYS A 221 15.07 -13.42 -10.53
C LYS A 221 16.52 -13.89 -10.42
#